data_AF-A0A2J1DZW1-F1
#
_entry.id   AF-A0A2J1DZW1-F1
#
_cell.length_a   1.000
_cell.length_b   1.000
_cell.length_c   1.000
_cell.angle_alpha   90.00
_cell.angle_beta   90.00
_cell.angle_gamma   90.00
#
_symmetry.space_group_name_H-M   'P 1'
#
loop_
_entity.id
_entity.type
_entity.pdbx_description
1 polymer ?
#
loop_
_entity_poly.entity_id
_entity_poly.type
_entity_poly.pdbx_seq_one_letter_code
_entity_poly.pdbx_strand_id
1 'polypeptide(L)'
;MDNEAGMEHLSRRTTQNVDHLFIISDHSVKGVRTLGRIRQLIDEMKLNVNRISVIINMVSGTLDPRLGQEIDKLGIAYTDTVPADEMIREFDLKQTPLLKLPDNSPAVQAVAKILTSRLGIKNLTEVSE
;
A
#
# COMPACT_ATOMS: atom_id res chain seq x y z
N MET A 1 -9.07 -1.87 -7.47
CA MET A 1 -8.84 -0.84 -8.50
C MET A 1 -7.44 -0.31 -8.28
N ASP A 2 -6.64 -0.19 -9.33
CA ASP A 2 -5.38 0.55 -9.28
C ASP A 2 -5.69 2.01 -9.63
N ASN A 3 -5.28 2.94 -8.76
CA ASN A 3 -5.65 4.34 -8.85
C ASN A 3 -4.39 5.18 -9.09
N GLU A 4 -4.56 6.31 -9.78
CA GLU A 4 -3.54 7.34 -9.89
C GLU A 4 -3.11 7.84 -8.50
N ALA A 5 -1.91 8.41 -8.42
CA ALA A 5 -1.37 8.94 -7.17
C ALA A 5 -2.18 10.13 -6.60
N GLY A 6 -3.10 10.69 -7.38
CA GLY A 6 -4.00 11.75 -6.97
C GLY A 6 -5.42 11.25 -6.68
N MET A 7 -6.23 12.15 -6.11
CA MET A 7 -7.61 11.85 -5.69
C MET A 7 -8.66 12.28 -6.73
N GLU A 8 -8.24 12.67 -7.94
CA GLU A 8 -9.10 13.21 -8.99
C GLU A 8 -10.16 12.22 -9.48
N HIS A 9 -9.86 10.91 -9.46
CA HIS A 9 -10.83 9.87 -9.81
C HIS A 9 -11.89 9.64 -8.72
N LEU A 10 -11.52 9.89 -7.45
CA LEU A 10 -12.41 9.78 -6.30
C LEU A 10 -13.27 11.05 -6.11
N SER A 11 -12.75 12.22 -6.50
CA SER A 11 -13.45 13.51 -6.37
C SER A 11 -14.60 13.69 -7.35
N ARG A 12 -14.53 13.02 -8.50
CA ARG A 12 -15.60 13.00 -9.52
C ARG A 12 -16.83 12.18 -9.12
N ARG A 13 -16.86 11.62 -7.90
CA ARG A 13 -17.96 10.80 -7.35
C ARG A 13 -18.27 9.52 -8.16
N THR A 14 -17.37 9.08 -9.02
CA THR A 14 -17.51 7.82 -9.77
C THR A 14 -17.31 6.59 -8.88
N THR A 15 -16.51 6.71 -7.82
CA THR A 15 -16.29 5.65 -6.81
C THR A 15 -16.52 6.24 -5.42
N GLN A 16 -17.76 6.23 -4.93
CA GLN A 16 -18.10 6.83 -3.62
C GLN A 16 -18.06 5.85 -2.46
N ASN A 17 -18.26 4.56 -2.72
CA ASN A 17 -18.28 3.52 -1.70
C ASN A 17 -17.07 2.62 -1.91
N VAL A 18 -16.14 2.66 -0.96
CA VAL A 18 -14.94 1.83 -0.97
C VAL A 18 -14.94 0.96 0.28
N ASP A 19 -15.03 -0.36 0.08
CA ASP A 19 -14.99 -1.30 1.21
C ASP A 19 -13.62 -1.32 1.88
N HIS A 20 -12.55 -1.25 1.09
CA HIS A 20 -11.20 -1.23 1.62
C HIS A 20 -10.28 -0.38 0.75
N LEU A 21 -9.70 0.67 1.34
CA LEU A 21 -8.73 1.54 0.70
C LEU A 21 -7.32 1.21 1.20
N PHE A 22 -6.45 0.79 0.30
CA PHE A 22 -5.03 0.68 0.57
C PHE A 22 -4.34 1.96 0.14
N ILE A 23 -3.54 2.55 1.03
CA ILE A 23 -2.71 3.72 0.73
C ILE A 23 -1.26 3.32 0.93
N ILE A 24 -0.45 3.46 -0.11
CA ILE A 24 0.91 2.94 -0.16
C ILE A 24 1.88 4.12 -0.16
N SER A 25 2.91 4.04 0.66
CA SER A 25 4.04 4.98 0.68
C SER A 25 5.33 4.23 0.51
N ASP A 26 6.33 4.86 -0.11
CA ASP A 26 7.71 4.40 0.00
C ASP A 26 8.25 4.59 1.43
N HIS A 27 9.39 3.97 1.75
CA HIS A 27 10.10 4.12 3.02
C HIS A 27 10.79 5.50 3.12
N SER A 28 10.01 6.58 3.03
CA SER A 28 10.52 7.97 3.06
C SER A 28 9.64 8.90 3.89
N VAL A 29 10.26 9.88 4.57
CA VAL A 29 9.55 10.89 5.36
C VAL A 29 8.59 11.70 4.48
N LYS A 30 8.99 11.97 3.23
CA LYS A 30 8.15 12.66 2.25
C LYS A 30 6.90 11.83 1.93
N GLY A 31 7.04 10.53 1.68
CA GLY A 31 5.93 9.62 1.42
C GLY A 31 4.95 9.57 2.59
N VAL A 32 5.45 9.46 3.82
CA VAL A 32 4.60 9.49 5.03
C VAL A 32 3.84 10.81 5.19
N ARG A 33 4.46 11.94 4.88
CA ARG A 33 3.74 13.24 4.85
C ARG A 33 2.66 13.26 3.79
N THR A 34 2.92 12.69 2.61
CA THR A 34 1.91 12.53 1.56
C THR A 34 0.75 11.65 2.03
N LEU A 35 1.00 10.56 2.77
CA LEU A 35 -0.06 9.75 3.39
C LEU A 35 -0.96 10.59 4.29
N GLY A 36 -0.38 11.44 5.14
CA GLY A 36 -1.12 12.36 6.00
C GLY A 36 -2.01 13.31 5.19
N ARG A 37 -1.50 13.82 4.06
CA ARG A 37 -2.28 14.68 3.15
C ARG A 37 -3.43 13.93 2.47
N ILE A 38 -3.20 12.69 2.02
CA ILE A 38 -4.25 11.85 1.42
C ILE A 38 -5.35 11.59 2.44
N ARG A 39 -5.00 11.28 3.69
CA ARG A 39 -5.98 11.06 4.75
C ARG A 39 -6.85 12.30 5.00
N GLN A 40 -6.24 13.48 5.06
CA GLN A 40 -6.97 14.73 5.17
C GLN A 40 -7.92 14.93 3.97
N LEU A 41 -7.49 14.62 2.75
CA LEU A 41 -8.34 14.73 1.57
C LEU A 41 -9.53 13.76 1.60
N ILE A 42 -9.32 12.52 2.07
CA ILE A 42 -10.42 11.54 2.25
C ILE A 42 -11.51 12.12 3.16
N ASP A 43 -11.10 12.73 4.29
CA ASP A 43 -12.01 13.35 5.25
C ASP A 43 -12.71 14.59 4.66
N GLU A 44 -11.96 15.48 3.99
CA GLU A 44 -12.49 16.69 3.35
C GLU A 44 -13.50 16.38 2.24
N MET A 45 -13.22 15.34 1.44
CA MET A 45 -14.07 14.88 0.35
C MET A 45 -15.26 14.04 0.82
N LYS A 46 -15.29 13.66 2.10
CA LYS A 46 -16.32 12.80 2.71
C LYS A 46 -16.51 11.49 1.95
N LEU A 47 -15.40 10.88 1.54
CA LEU A 47 -15.45 9.58 0.88
C LEU A 47 -15.96 8.53 1.87
N ASN A 48 -16.88 7.68 1.43
CA ASN A 48 -17.39 6.60 2.26
C ASN A 48 -16.46 5.40 2.15
N VAL A 49 -15.47 5.34 3.06
CA VAL A 49 -14.47 4.29 3.11
C VAL A 49 -14.65 3.47 4.37
N ASN A 50 -15.00 2.19 4.23
CA ASN A 50 -15.27 1.32 5.38
C ASN A 50 -13.99 0.96 6.15
N ARG A 51 -12.87 0.77 5.43
CA ARG A 51 -11.56 0.39 6.00
C ARG A 51 -10.43 1.08 5.26
N ILE A 52 -9.46 1.60 6.01
CA ILE A 52 -8.21 2.15 5.46
C ILE A 52 -7.04 1.34 5.98
N SER A 53 -6.13 0.94 5.10
CA SER A 53 -4.85 0.32 5.47
C SER A 53 -3.70 1.05 4.83
N VAL A 54 -2.71 1.40 5.65
CA VAL A 54 -1.51 2.10 5.21
C VAL A 54 -0.35 1.11 5.17
N ILE A 55 0.30 1.06 4.02
CA ILE A 55 1.43 0.16 3.73
C ILE A 55 2.68 0.99 3.48
N ILE A 56 3.77 0.69 4.18
CA ILE A 56 5.09 1.23 3.87
C ILE A 56 5.84 0.20 3.01
N ASN A 57 6.10 0.56 1.76
CA ASN A 57 6.74 -0.26 0.75
C ASN A 57 8.26 -0.02 0.70
N MET A 58 8.98 -0.99 0.13
CA MET A 58 10.44 -0.96 -0.08
C MET A 58 11.24 -0.78 1.21
N VAL A 59 10.76 -1.35 2.32
CA VAL A 59 11.46 -1.25 3.61
C VAL A 59 12.73 -2.11 3.57
N SER A 60 13.88 -1.48 3.67
CA SER A 60 15.17 -2.17 3.73
C SER A 60 15.53 -2.50 5.17
N GLY A 61 15.23 -3.73 5.59
CA GLY A 61 15.44 -4.17 6.97
C GLY A 61 14.33 -3.68 7.90
N THR A 62 14.68 -2.79 8.83
CA THR A 62 13.73 -2.23 9.81
C THR A 62 13.27 -0.83 9.44
N LEU A 63 12.11 -0.43 9.93
CA LEU A 63 11.64 0.94 9.77
C LEU A 63 12.62 1.92 10.42
N ASP A 64 13.05 2.93 9.66
CA ASP A 64 13.88 4.02 10.18
C ASP A 64 13.13 4.75 11.31
N PRO A 65 13.76 4.96 12.48
CA PRO A 65 13.11 5.62 13.62
C PRO A 65 12.58 7.02 13.31
N ARG A 66 13.22 7.77 12.40
CA ARG A 66 12.75 9.10 11.98
C ARG A 66 11.44 9.00 11.21
N LEU A 67 11.22 7.90 10.49
CA LEU A 67 9.96 7.64 9.83
C LEU A 67 8.88 7.31 10.86
N GLY A 68 9.19 6.44 11.84
CA GLY A 68 8.28 6.13 12.95
C GLY A 68 7.81 7.37 13.69
N GLN A 69 8.74 8.27 14.04
CA GLN A 69 8.39 9.55 14.67
C GLN A 69 7.46 10.42 13.82
N GLU A 70 7.63 10.43 12.49
CA GLU A 70 6.77 11.23 11.61
C GLU A 70 5.36 10.63 11.51
N ILE A 71 5.26 9.30 11.44
CA ILE A 71 3.99 8.58 11.48
C ILE A 71 3.24 8.89 12.78
N ASP A 72 3.92 8.82 13.93
CA ASP A 72 3.34 9.08 15.24
C ASP A 72 2.81 10.52 15.34
N LYS A 73 3.59 11.50 14.85
CA LYS A 73 3.18 12.92 14.79
C LYS A 73 1.92 13.14 13.97
N LEU A 74 1.77 12.39 12.88
CA LEU A 74 0.61 12.49 12.00
C LEU A 74 -0.58 11.66 12.49
N GLY A 75 -0.44 10.92 13.59
CA GLY A 75 -1.48 10.02 14.12
C GLY A 75 -1.86 8.92 13.12
N ILE A 76 -0.93 8.52 12.25
CA ILE A 76 -1.20 7.52 11.21
C ILE A 76 -1.04 6.14 11.84
N ALA A 77 -2.15 5.42 11.98
CA ALA A 77 -2.11 3.99 12.21
C ALA A 77 -1.69 3.29 10.91
N TYR A 78 -0.39 3.11 10.69
CA TYR A 78 0.11 2.18 9.67
C TYR A 78 0.17 0.79 10.26
N THR A 79 -0.01 -0.20 9.41
CA THR A 79 -0.29 -1.55 9.90
C THR A 79 0.56 -2.61 9.24
N ASP A 80 1.16 -2.31 8.09
CA ASP A 80 1.84 -3.31 7.28
C ASP A 80 3.05 -2.71 6.55
N THR A 81 4.04 -3.56 6.29
CA THR A 81 5.23 -3.22 5.50
C THR A 81 5.47 -4.26 4.42
N VAL A 82 6.01 -3.80 3.29
CA VAL A 82 6.53 -4.67 2.22
C VAL A 82 8.04 -4.42 2.14
N PRO A 83 8.88 -5.48 2.28
CA PRO A 83 10.32 -5.31 2.24
C PRO A 83 10.80 -4.95 0.84
N ALA A 84 11.95 -4.29 0.76
CA ALA A 84 12.67 -4.19 -0.51
C ALA A 84 13.03 -5.61 -1.00
N ASP A 85 12.81 -5.87 -2.29
CA ASP A 85 13.03 -7.17 -2.90
C ASP A 85 13.77 -7.01 -4.23
N GLU A 86 14.98 -7.55 -4.26
CA GLU A 86 15.86 -7.48 -5.43
C GLU A 86 15.30 -8.24 -6.64
N MET A 87 14.47 -9.26 -6.41
CA MET A 87 13.82 -9.99 -7.51
C MET A 87 12.80 -9.10 -8.24
N ILE A 88 12.11 -8.19 -7.54
CA ILE A 88 11.23 -7.21 -8.21
C ILE A 88 12.06 -6.35 -9.17
N ARG A 89 13.19 -5.82 -8.71
CA ARG A 89 14.09 -4.99 -9.53
C ARG A 89 14.58 -5.75 -10.76
N GLU A 90 15.00 -6.99 -10.58
CA GLU A 90 15.47 -7.85 -11.67
C GLU A 90 14.37 -8.19 -12.69
N PHE A 91 13.14 -8.46 -12.22
CA PHE A 91 12.01 -8.74 -13.10
C PHE A 91 11.59 -7.51 -13.89
N ASP A 92 11.56 -6.35 -13.24
CA ASP A 92 11.27 -5.06 -13.88
C ASP A 92 12.28 -4.75 -15.00
N LEU A 93 13.59 -4.86 -14.71
CA LEU A 93 14.65 -4.67 -15.71
C LEU A 93 14.56 -5.65 -16.89
N LYS A 94 14.09 -6.87 -16.63
CA LYS A 94 13.88 -7.91 -17.66
C LYS A 94 12.52 -7.81 -18.33
N GLN A 95 11.70 -6.81 -17.99
CA GLN A 95 10.31 -6.65 -18.47
C GLN A 95 9.47 -7.93 -18.27
N THR A 96 9.75 -8.66 -17.20
CA THR A 96 9.04 -9.89 -16.85
C THR A 96 7.90 -9.55 -15.89
N PRO A 97 6.67 -10.05 -16.11
CA PRO A 97 5.54 -9.78 -15.22
C PRO A 97 5.84 -10.17 -13.77
N LEU A 98 5.57 -9.26 -12.81
CA LEU A 98 5.77 -9.50 -11.37
C LEU A 98 4.88 -10.64 -10.83
N LEU A 99 3.78 -10.96 -11.53
CA LEU A 99 2.95 -12.13 -11.22
C LEU A 99 3.70 -13.48 -11.35
N LYS A 100 4.87 -13.48 -12.00
CA LYS A 100 5.74 -14.66 -12.12
C LYS A 100 6.81 -14.73 -11.03
N LEU A 101 6.80 -13.80 -10.07
CA LEU A 101 7.71 -13.90 -8.92
C LEU A 101 7.42 -15.20 -8.14
N PRO A 102 8.47 -15.86 -7.64
CA PRO A 102 8.31 -17.09 -6.88
C PRO A 102 7.68 -16.83 -5.51
N ASP A 103 6.94 -17.79 -4.96
CA ASP A 103 6.29 -17.70 -3.65
C ASP A 103 7.24 -17.50 -2.46
N ASN A 104 8.55 -17.71 -2.68
CA ASN A 104 9.58 -17.45 -1.69
C ASN A 104 10.14 -16.01 -1.74
N SER A 105 9.64 -15.17 -2.63
CA SER A 105 9.93 -13.73 -2.65
C SER A 105 9.48 -13.07 -1.35
N PRO A 106 10.37 -12.35 -0.63
CA PRO A 106 9.99 -11.61 0.57
C PRO A 106 8.82 -10.65 0.34
N ALA A 107 8.77 -9.98 -0.83
CA ALA A 107 7.66 -9.10 -1.17
C ALA A 107 6.37 -9.89 -1.43
N VAL A 108 6.42 -11.01 -2.15
CA VAL A 108 5.25 -11.88 -2.39
C VAL A 108 4.68 -12.39 -1.07
N GLN A 109 5.53 -12.88 -0.17
CA GLN A 109 5.10 -13.37 1.14
C GLN A 109 4.48 -12.27 2.02
N ALA A 110 5.07 -11.07 2.00
CA ALA A 110 4.52 -9.92 2.72
C ALA A 110 3.15 -9.52 2.18
N VAL A 111 3.00 -9.40 0.87
CA VAL A 111 1.73 -9.06 0.22
C VAL A 111 0.67 -10.14 0.47
N ALA A 112 1.02 -11.42 0.36
CA ALA A 112 0.14 -12.53 0.68
C ALA A 112 -0.44 -12.40 2.10
N LYS A 113 0.45 -12.19 3.09
CA LYS A 113 0.07 -12.03 4.49
C LYS A 113 -0.84 -10.81 4.70
N ILE A 114 -0.56 -9.69 4.05
CA ILE A 114 -1.38 -8.47 4.13
C ILE A 114 -2.79 -8.76 3.59
N LEU A 115 -2.89 -9.36 2.41
CA LEU A 115 -4.17 -9.67 1.78
C LEU A 115 -4.98 -10.68 2.59
N THR A 116 -4.36 -11.72 3.13
CA THR A 116 -5.03 -12.66 4.03
C THR A 116 -5.53 -11.96 5.30
N SER A 117 -4.72 -11.08 5.91
CA SER A 117 -5.06 -10.42 7.17
C SER A 117 -6.12 -9.33 7.01
N ARG A 118 -6.11 -8.60 5.89
CA ARG A 118 -6.99 -7.44 5.65
C ARG A 118 -8.27 -7.81 4.91
N LEU A 119 -8.19 -8.76 3.99
CA LEU A 119 -9.28 -9.14 3.08
C LEU A 119 -9.76 -10.58 3.25
N GLY A 120 -9.05 -11.42 4.02
CA GLY A 120 -9.41 -12.84 4.20
C GLY A 120 -9.09 -13.73 3.00
N ILE A 121 -8.31 -13.24 2.03
CA ILE A 121 -7.93 -13.97 0.82
C ILE A 121 -6.86 -15.02 1.18
N LYS A 122 -7.14 -16.30 0.94
CA LYS A 122 -6.23 -17.41 1.29
C LYS A 122 -5.37 -17.89 0.13
N ASN A 123 -5.72 -17.56 -1.12
CA ASN A 123 -5.00 -17.94 -2.34
C ASN A 123 -4.81 -16.72 -3.26
N LEU A 124 -3.55 -16.37 -3.59
CA LEU A 124 -3.24 -15.26 -4.51
C LEU A 124 -3.60 -15.54 -5.98
N THR A 125 -3.83 -16.81 -6.33
CA THR A 125 -4.23 -17.24 -7.68
C THR A 125 -5.66 -16.83 -8.06
N GLU A 126 -6.50 -16.41 -7.11
CA GLU A 126 -7.89 -16.00 -7.36
C GLU A 126 -8.03 -14.54 -7.82
N VAL A 127 -6.94 -13.77 -7.88
CA VAL A 127 -6.96 -12.33 -8.23
C VAL A 127 -6.65 -12.09 -9.73
N SER A 128 -6.53 -13.16 -10.53
CA SER A 128 -6.11 -13.09 -11.95
C SER A 128 -7.23 -13.33 -12.97
N GLU A 129 -8.50 -13.28 -12.57
CA GLU A 129 -9.65 -13.34 -13.49
C GLU A 129 -10.44 -12.02 -13.54
#